data_AF-A0A257UQD1-F1
#
_entry.id   AF-A0A257UQD1-F1
#
_cell.length_a   1.000
_cell.length_b   1.000
_cell.length_c   1.000
_cell.angle_alpha   90.00
_cell.angle_beta   90.00
_cell.angle_gamma   90.00
#
_symmetry.space_group_name_H-M   'P 1'
#
loop_
_entity.id
_entity.type
_entity.pdbx_description
1 polymer ?
#
loop_
_entity_poly.entity_id
_entity_poly.type
_entity_poly.pdbx_seq_one_letter_code
_entity_poly.pdbx_strand_id
1 'polypeptide(L)'
;MVISLGPVPLVPFALPSTQELAGKVAEALRESQGVLMANHGAVTVGPDLRTAYYRMETLEQTARIFLYAELLGGGRPLPPPVVESLKDLGAGYGLAPLPSPACEHCPVTRGGEGFPVGREELVQLLAEFARASGKW
;
A
#
# COMPACT_ATOMS: atom_id res chain seq x y z
N MET A 1 2.33 4.42 7.49
CA MET A 1 1.42 3.33 7.09
C MET A 1 0.51 2.92 8.26
N VAL A 2 1.04 2.25 9.30
CA VAL A 2 0.22 1.67 10.38
C VAL A 2 -0.62 2.70 11.12
N ILE A 3 -0.12 3.92 11.34
CA ILE A 3 -0.83 4.97 12.09
C ILE A 3 -1.67 5.92 11.22
N SER A 4 -1.34 6.02 9.92
CA SER A 4 -1.78 7.14 9.07
C SER A 4 -2.70 6.74 7.92
N LEU A 5 -2.64 5.48 7.47
CA LEU A 5 -3.41 4.96 6.34
C LEU A 5 -4.15 3.66 6.69
N GLY A 6 -3.55 2.82 7.54
CA GLY A 6 -4.11 1.53 7.91
C GLY A 6 -3.97 0.47 6.81
N PRO A 7 -4.82 -0.58 6.84
CA PRO A 7 -4.81 -1.63 5.82
C PRO A 7 -5.28 -1.08 4.46
N VAL A 8 -4.66 -1.58 3.38
CA VAL A 8 -4.99 -1.22 1.99
C VAL A 8 -5.40 -2.51 1.25
N PRO A 9 -6.69 -2.75 1.01
CA PRO A 9 -7.14 -3.96 0.32
C PRO A 9 -6.85 -3.89 -1.19
N LEU A 10 -6.71 -5.07 -1.80
CA LEU A 10 -6.65 -5.22 -3.25
C LEU A 10 -8.04 -5.59 -3.78
N VAL A 11 -8.65 -4.68 -4.53
CA VAL A 11 -9.91 -4.89 -5.24
C VAL A 11 -9.64 -5.76 -6.47
N PRO A 12 -10.34 -6.90 -6.65
CA PRO A 12 -10.23 -7.73 -7.84
C PRO A 12 -10.54 -6.95 -9.12
N PHE A 13 -9.94 -7.37 -10.24
CA PHE A 13 -10.14 -6.71 -11.53
C PHE A 13 -11.63 -6.63 -11.89
N ALA A 14 -12.02 -5.47 -12.43
CA ALA A 14 -13.27 -5.22 -13.12
C ALA A 14 -12.99 -4.18 -14.21
N LEU A 15 -13.82 -4.15 -15.26
CA LEU A 15 -13.60 -3.21 -16.36
C LEU A 15 -13.63 -1.75 -15.86
N PRO A 16 -12.69 -0.89 -16.33
CA PRO A 16 -12.72 0.53 -16.02
C PRO A 16 -14.04 1.18 -16.44
N SER A 17 -14.44 2.23 -15.73
CA SER A 17 -15.67 2.99 -16.00
C SER A 17 -16.97 2.17 -15.92
N THR A 18 -16.97 1.08 -15.13
CA THR A 18 -18.18 0.27 -14.87
C THR A 18 -18.72 0.49 -13.46
N GLN A 19 -20.02 0.30 -13.29
CA GLN A 19 -20.65 0.31 -11.97
C GLN A 19 -20.21 -0.85 -11.08
N GLU A 20 -19.80 -1.97 -11.68
CA GLU A 20 -19.23 -3.09 -10.96
C GLU A 20 -17.94 -2.68 -10.23
N LEU A 21 -17.00 -2.04 -10.94
CA LEU A 21 -15.76 -1.55 -10.33
C LEU A 21 -16.06 -0.50 -9.25
N ALA A 22 -16.94 0.47 -9.54
CA ALA A 22 -17.32 1.50 -8.58
C ALA A 22 -17.93 0.90 -7.30
N GLY A 23 -18.80 -0.10 -7.41
CA GLY A 23 -19.39 -0.81 -6.28
C GLY A 23 -18.34 -1.54 -5.44
N LYS A 24 -17.43 -2.29 -6.07
CA LYS A 24 -16.35 -3.00 -5.37
C LYS A 24 -15.41 -2.04 -4.62
N VAL A 25 -15.04 -0.93 -5.26
CA VAL A 25 -14.18 0.11 -4.66
C VAL A 25 -14.89 0.78 -3.49
N ALA A 26 -16.17 1.14 -3.64
CA ALA A 26 -16.95 1.76 -2.57
C ALA A 26 -17.08 0.85 -1.35
N GLU A 27 -17.30 -0.46 -1.56
CA GLU A 27 -17.36 -1.42 -0.47
C GLU A 27 -16.04 -1.53 0.30
N ALA A 28 -14.92 -1.63 -0.43
CA ALA A 28 -13.59 -1.69 0.18
C ALA A 28 -13.23 -0.40 0.95
N LEU A 29 -13.70 0.76 0.50
CA LEU A 29 -13.49 2.05 1.16
C LEU A 29 -14.35 2.27 2.41
N ARG A 30 -15.31 1.38 2.74
CA ARG A 30 -16.01 1.45 4.04
C ARG A 30 -15.07 1.13 5.20
N GLU A 31 -14.14 0.21 4.98
CA GLU A 31 -13.22 -0.33 5.98
C GLU A 31 -11.76 0.07 5.70
N SER A 32 -11.51 1.01 4.79
CA SER A 32 -10.15 1.47 4.47
C SER A 32 -10.13 2.92 3.97
N GLN A 33 -8.99 3.58 4.14
CA GLN A 33 -8.78 4.96 3.66
C GLN A 33 -8.18 5.02 2.25
N GLY A 34 -7.86 3.87 1.68
CA GLY A 34 -7.35 3.73 0.33
C GLY A 34 -7.31 2.27 -0.09
N VAL A 35 -7.39 2.05 -1.40
CA VAL A 35 -7.45 0.72 -2.01
C VAL A 35 -6.51 0.64 -3.20
N LEU A 36 -6.01 -0.56 -3.47
CA LEU A 36 -5.40 -0.93 -4.74
C LEU A 36 -6.45 -1.61 -5.63
N MET A 37 -6.37 -1.39 -6.92
CA MET A 37 -7.21 -2.03 -7.94
C MET A 37 -6.32 -2.85 -8.86
N ALA A 38 -6.56 -4.16 -8.92
CA ALA A 38 -5.76 -5.08 -9.72
C ALA A 38 -5.67 -4.60 -11.18
N ASN A 39 -4.46 -4.46 -11.70
CA ASN A 39 -4.16 -3.99 -13.06
C ASN A 39 -4.73 -2.60 -13.42
N HIS A 40 -4.93 -1.72 -12.44
CA HIS A 40 -5.51 -0.40 -12.71
C HIS A 40 -4.79 0.74 -11.99
N GLY A 41 -4.62 0.66 -10.67
CA GLY A 41 -4.04 1.76 -9.90
C GLY A 41 -4.54 1.78 -8.46
N ALA A 42 -4.62 2.97 -7.86
CA ALA A 42 -5.04 3.16 -6.48
C ALA A 42 -6.05 4.30 -6.35
N VAL A 43 -6.86 4.26 -5.29
CA VAL A 43 -7.77 5.34 -4.89
C VAL A 43 -7.63 5.56 -3.39
N THR A 44 -7.55 6.82 -2.97
CA THR A 44 -7.60 7.22 -1.55
C THR A 44 -8.71 8.21 -1.31
N VAL A 45 -9.24 8.22 -0.08
CA VAL A 45 -10.31 9.13 0.34
C VAL A 45 -9.90 9.91 1.58
N GLY A 46 -10.52 11.07 1.79
CA GLY A 46 -10.30 11.91 2.95
C GLY A 46 -11.41 12.92 3.17
N PRO A 47 -11.48 13.54 4.36
CA PRO A 47 -12.46 14.60 4.66
C PRO A 47 -12.29 15.83 3.78
N ASP A 48 -11.10 16.00 3.19
CA ASP A 48 -10.76 17.04 2.24
C ASP A 48 -9.73 16.51 1.23
N LEU A 49 -9.56 17.24 0.12
CA LEU A 49 -8.64 16.87 -0.96
C LEU A 49 -7.18 16.77 -0.50
N ARG A 50 -6.76 17.61 0.45
CA ARG A 50 -5.38 17.61 0.96
C ARG A 50 -5.10 16.34 1.75
N THR A 51 -6.04 15.91 2.59
CA THR A 51 -5.93 14.66 3.34
C THR A 51 -5.95 13.45 2.41
N ALA A 52 -6.82 13.44 1.38
CA ALA A 52 -6.83 12.37 0.37
C ALA A 52 -5.49 12.30 -0.40
N TYR A 53 -4.93 13.46 -0.77
CA TYR A 53 -3.64 13.59 -1.44
C TYR A 53 -2.48 13.05 -0.58
N TYR A 54 -2.37 13.46 0.69
CA TYR A 54 -1.31 12.96 1.58
C TYR A 54 -1.43 11.46 1.87
N ARG A 55 -2.66 10.92 1.89
CA ARG A 55 -2.90 9.47 1.94
C ARG A 55 -2.40 8.78 0.68
N MET A 56 -2.65 9.36 -0.50
CA MET A 56 -2.13 8.82 -1.77
C MET A 56 -0.59 8.82 -1.78
N GLU A 57 0.03 9.91 -1.35
CA GLU A 57 1.49 9.99 -1.25
C GLU A 57 2.03 8.95 -0.26
N THR A 58 1.40 8.81 0.91
CA THR A 58 1.76 7.75 1.87
C THR A 58 1.63 6.35 1.26
N LEU A 59 0.56 6.09 0.49
CA LEU A 59 0.30 4.81 -0.17
C LEU A 59 1.40 4.50 -1.19
N GLU A 60 1.70 5.42 -2.09
CA GLU A 60 2.73 5.26 -3.13
C GLU A 60 4.12 5.04 -2.51
N GLN A 61 4.49 5.87 -1.54
CA GLN A 61 5.76 5.73 -0.84
C GLN A 61 5.89 4.37 -0.16
N THR A 62 4.78 3.88 0.43
CA THR A 62 4.72 2.57 1.07
C THR A 62 4.84 1.46 0.03
N ALA A 63 4.09 1.51 -1.08
CA ALA A 63 4.14 0.51 -2.14
C ALA A 63 5.56 0.36 -2.71
N ARG A 64 6.27 1.48 -2.90
CA ARG A 64 7.67 1.49 -3.34
C ARG A 64 8.62 0.84 -2.33
N ILE A 65 8.45 1.11 -1.04
CA ILE A 65 9.23 0.46 0.03
C ILE A 65 8.97 -1.05 0.04
N PHE A 66 7.70 -1.47 -0.06
CA PHE A 66 7.34 -2.89 -0.14
C PHE A 66 7.95 -3.57 -1.35
N LEU A 67 7.87 -2.94 -2.53
CA LEU A 67 8.48 -3.45 -3.75
C LEU A 67 9.99 -3.65 -3.56
N TYR A 68 10.71 -2.67 -3.02
CA TYR A 68 12.15 -2.82 -2.76
C TYR A 68 12.46 -3.87 -1.70
N ALA A 69 11.66 -3.97 -0.64
CA ALA A 69 11.84 -5.00 0.38
C ALA A 69 11.68 -6.40 -0.24
N GLU A 70 10.64 -6.61 -1.05
CA GLU A 70 10.43 -7.87 -1.76
C GLU A 70 11.57 -8.21 -2.71
N LEU A 71 12.03 -7.25 -3.51
CA LEU A 71 13.16 -7.43 -4.43
C LEU A 71 14.49 -7.72 -3.70
N LEU A 72 14.61 -7.35 -2.42
CA LEU A 72 15.78 -7.59 -1.59
C LEU A 72 15.66 -8.86 -0.71
N GLY A 73 14.65 -9.71 -0.95
CA GLY A 73 14.45 -10.96 -0.22
C GLY A 73 13.35 -10.94 0.84
N GLY A 74 12.45 -9.94 0.78
CA GLY A 74 11.25 -9.84 1.60
C GLY A 74 11.38 -8.92 2.82
N GLY A 75 10.23 -8.37 3.24
CA GLY A 75 10.13 -7.55 4.46
C GLY A 75 10.02 -8.37 5.75
N ARG A 76 10.51 -7.82 6.87
CA ARG A 76 10.24 -8.36 8.21
C ARG A 76 8.99 -7.68 8.80
N PRO A 77 7.85 -8.38 8.94
CA PRO A 77 6.64 -7.78 9.49
C PRO A 77 6.83 -7.42 10.97
N LEU A 78 6.16 -6.34 11.39
CA LEU A 78 6.09 -5.97 12.80
C LEU A 78 5.25 -7.01 13.57
N PRO A 79 5.62 -7.36 14.81
CA PRO A 79 4.80 -8.23 15.65
C PRO A 79 3.41 -7.59 15.89
N PRO A 80 2.31 -8.37 15.92
CA PRO A 80 0.96 -7.83 16.15
C PRO A 80 0.83 -6.93 17.39
N PRO A 81 1.45 -7.23 18.56
CA PRO A 81 1.39 -6.34 19.72
C PRO A 81 1.99 -4.95 19.48
N VAL A 82 3.03 -4.86 18.65
CA VAL A 82 3.64 -3.59 18.26
C VAL A 82 2.73 -2.83 17.31
N VAL A 83 2.05 -3.53 16.40
CA VAL A 83 1.06 -2.93 15.48
C VAL A 83 -0.09 -2.31 16.27
N GLU A 84 -0.63 -3.00 17.28
CA GLU A 84 -1.68 -2.44 18.15
C GLU A 84 -1.18 -1.22 18.94
N SER A 85 0.02 -1.29 19.51
CA SER A 85 0.62 -0.14 20.21
C SER A 85 0.78 1.09 19.30
N LEU A 86 1.09 0.87 18.02
CA LEU A 86 1.18 1.95 17.03
C LEU A 86 -0.20 2.53 16.68
N LYS A 87 -1.24 1.69 16.56
CA LYS A 87 -2.61 2.17 16.33
C LYS A 87 -3.08 3.07 17.48
N ASP A 88 -2.81 2.67 18.72
CA ASP A 88 -3.13 3.47 19.92
C ASP A 88 -2.39 4.81 19.92
N LEU A 89 -1.12 4.82 19.50
CA LEU A 89 -0.34 6.05 19.39
C LEU A 89 -0.91 7.02 18.33
N GLY A 90 -1.48 6.50 17.25
CA GLY A 90 -2.14 7.30 16.22
C GLY A 90 -3.28 8.16 16.77
N ALA A 91 -4.08 7.61 17.69
CA ALA A 91 -5.14 8.35 18.38
C ALA A 91 -4.56 9.52 19.21
N GLY A 92 -3.42 9.32 19.86
CA GLY A 92 -2.70 10.36 20.61
C GLY A 92 -2.22 11.53 19.74
N TYR A 93 -2.01 11.31 18.43
CA TYR A 93 -1.67 12.36 17.47
C TYR A 93 -2.88 13.02 16.81
N GLY A 94 -4.10 12.73 17.28
CA GLY A 94 -5.34 13.29 16.70
C GLY A 94 -5.66 12.73 15.30
N LEU A 95 -5.07 11.58 14.93
CA LEU A 95 -5.43 10.91 13.69
C LEU A 95 -6.77 10.20 13.87
N ALA A 96 -7.58 10.22 12.81
CA ALA A 96 -8.85 9.51 12.81
C ALA A 96 -8.62 8.01 13.11
N PRO A 97 -9.49 7.38 13.92
CA PRO A 97 -9.39 5.95 14.18
C PRO A 97 -9.32 5.18 12.87
N LEU A 98 -8.36 4.27 12.77
CA LEU A 98 -8.26 3.40 11.62
C LEU A 98 -9.34 2.32 11.73
N PRO A 99 -10.08 2.02 10.65
CA PRO A 99 -10.98 0.87 10.65
C PRO A 99 -10.22 -0.41 11.01
N SER A 100 -10.81 -1.21 11.92
CA SER A 100 -10.24 -2.47 12.45
C SER A 100 -10.40 -3.62 11.43
N PRO A 101 -9.59 -4.70 11.49
CA PRO A 101 -8.83 -5.13 10.31
C PRO A 101 -9.63 -5.96 9.30
N ALA A 102 -9.45 -5.61 8.01
CA ALA A 102 -9.55 -6.57 6.90
C ALA A 102 -8.24 -7.36 6.67
N CYS A 103 -7.19 -7.13 7.47
CA CYS A 103 -5.89 -7.79 7.36
C CYS A 103 -5.66 -8.80 8.49
N GLU A 104 -6.51 -9.83 8.59
CA GLU A 104 -6.18 -11.04 9.37
C GLU A 104 -5.11 -11.89 8.66
N HIS A 105 -4.93 -11.66 7.35
CA HIS A 105 -3.94 -12.30 6.51
C HIS A 105 -3.42 -11.26 5.52
N CYS A 106 -2.55 -10.35 5.96
CA CYS A 106 -1.69 -9.68 4.99
C CYS A 106 -0.85 -10.81 4.37
N PRO A 107 -0.94 -11.09 3.07
CA PRO A 107 -0.11 -12.10 2.45
C PRO A 107 1.32 -11.59 2.53
N VAL A 108 1.99 -11.85 3.65
CA VAL A 108 3.45 -11.92 3.68
C VAL A 108 3.74 -12.98 2.64
N THR A 109 4.31 -12.56 1.53
CA THR A 109 4.71 -13.35 0.37
C THR A 109 5.67 -14.45 0.78
N ARG A 110 5.13 -15.48 1.45
CA ARG A 110 5.79 -16.75 1.66
C ARG A 110 5.08 -17.75 0.76
N GLY A 111 5.38 -17.71 -0.54
CA GLY A 111 4.96 -18.80 -1.44
C GLY A 111 4.67 -18.48 -2.90
N GLY A 112 4.78 -17.23 -3.37
CA GLY A 112 4.84 -16.98 -4.82
C GLY A 112 6.22 -17.32 -5.35
N GLU A 113 6.34 -17.82 -6.58
CA GLU A 113 7.62 -17.82 -7.29
C GLU A 113 8.13 -16.37 -7.28
N GLY A 114 9.12 -16.09 -6.43
CA GLY A 114 9.64 -14.74 -6.25
C GLY A 114 10.09 -14.22 -7.60
N PHE A 115 9.89 -12.93 -7.86
CA PHE A 115 10.49 -12.29 -9.04
C PHE A 115 12.01 -12.38 -8.85
N PRO A 116 12.73 -13.24 -9.59
CA PRO A 116 14.10 -13.61 -9.25
C PRO A 116 15.03 -12.55 -9.85
N VAL A 117 14.93 -11.33 -9.36
CA VAL A 117 15.88 -10.28 -9.72
C VAL A 117 17.06 -10.42 -8.79
N GLY A 118 18.20 -10.83 -9.35
CA GLY A 118 19.46 -10.81 -8.63
C GLY A 118 19.77 -9.39 -8.16
N ARG A 119 20.52 -9.24 -7.07
CA ARG A 119 20.93 -7.93 -6.55
C ARG A 119 21.56 -7.06 -7.66
N GLU A 120 22.36 -7.66 -8.51
CA GLU A 120 23.04 -7.01 -9.64
C GLU A 120 22.05 -6.49 -10.68
N GLU A 121 21.01 -7.25 -10.97
CA GLU A 121 19.97 -6.93 -11.94
C GLU A 121 19.05 -5.82 -11.40
N LEU A 122 18.77 -5.82 -10.09
CA LEU A 122 18.08 -4.71 -9.42
C LEU A 122 18.91 -3.43 -9.49
N VAL A 123 20.21 -3.52 -9.21
CA VAL A 123 21.14 -2.38 -9.30
C VAL A 123 21.17 -1.82 -10.73
N GLN A 124 21.16 -2.69 -11.74
CA GLN A 124 21.10 -2.27 -13.14
C GLN A 124 19.79 -1.56 -13.48
N LEU A 125 18.64 -2.13 -13.11
CA LEU A 125 17.32 -1.51 -13.31
C LEU A 125 17.20 -0.14 -12.63
N LEU A 126 17.68 -0.03 -11.38
CA LEU A 126 17.71 1.24 -10.65
C LEU A 126 18.64 2.26 -11.33
N ALA A 127 19.81 1.83 -11.80
CA ALA A 127 20.76 2.70 -12.49
C ALA A 127 20.22 3.15 -13.86
N GLU A 128 19.51 2.29 -14.59
CA GLU A 128 18.82 2.64 -15.84
C GLU A 128 17.71 3.65 -15.60
N PHE A 129 16.88 3.41 -14.59
CA PHE A 129 15.82 4.35 -14.22
C PHE A 129 16.39 5.72 -13.83
N ALA A 130 17.47 5.75 -13.03
CA ALA A 130 18.14 6.99 -12.64
C ALA A 130 18.70 7.76 -13.86
N ARG A 131 19.24 7.04 -14.87
CA ARG A 131 19.70 7.64 -16.14
C ARG A 131 18.54 8.14 -17.00
N ALA A 132 17.45 7.38 -17.10
CA ALA A 132 16.29 7.71 -17.93
C ALA A 132 15.44 8.87 -17.38
N SER A 133 15.44 9.06 -16.06
CA SER A 133 14.66 10.10 -15.39
C SER A 133 15.32 11.48 -15.40
N GLY A 134 16.52 11.63 -15.99
CA GLY A 134 17.17 12.93 -16.22
C GLY A 134 17.48 13.74 -14.96
N LYS A 135 17.48 13.10 -13.78
CA LYS A 135 17.71 13.72 -12.48
C LYS A 135 19.03 13.25 -11.87
N TRP A 136 20.16 13.54 -12.54
CA TRP A 136 21.48 13.82 -11.97
C TRP A 136 22.30 14.57 -13.03
#